data_AF-A0A8T0DYZ4-F1
#
_entry.id   AF-A0A8T0DYZ4-F1
#
_cell.length_a   1.000
_cell.length_b   1.000
_cell.length_c   1.000
_cell.angle_alpha   90.00
_cell.angle_beta   90.00
_cell.angle_gamma   90.00
#
_symmetry.space_group_name_H-M   'P 1'
#
loop_
_entity.id
_entity.type
_entity.pdbx_description
1 polymer ?
#
loop_
_entity_poly.entity_id
_entity_poly.type
_entity_poly.pdbx_seq_one_letter_code
_entity_poly.pdbx_strand_id
1 'polypeptide(L)'
;MGCRIVHSPVGFISEFVALNHEFNFCWIIPVSTGKYIEIKMNNLTLQRDCFSNYVEISSTEKEEKYKFCQFSSNPVTLLSNVTIMYKEKTGVLSLSGVAEARRKAISWLRKERLASWGWRDYTPRGVVALYLASNVTFNGTILEEELMAKETEIKTAVALLRFQTFLGHDDGPLFAGECVDLQAMAILALSCKANSTGSSDASFTSTTSKLYKQVSENLKGFQLQDGSFGNLHTTALITQALISSGLEGSKDWSLNATIQYLMKELDSPSVDFLSVYLTLPILNGKSLMDVYKVNCSANPRKNDEGPDNVVMKDEQELIFWFKTANI
;
A
#
# COMPACT_ATOMS: atom_id res chain seq x y z
N MET A 1 7.18 12.42 8.18
CA MET A 1 8.22 13.33 7.65
C MET A 1 7.73 14.75 7.83
N GLY A 2 8.53 15.64 8.41
CA GLY A 2 8.18 17.06 8.60
C GLY A 2 8.63 17.91 7.42
N CYS A 3 7.92 19.01 7.16
CA CYS A 3 8.29 19.99 6.13
C CYS A 3 9.62 20.68 6.48
N ARG A 4 10.47 20.93 5.48
CA ARG A 4 11.74 21.65 5.66
C ARG A 4 11.50 23.14 5.70
N ILE A 5 12.02 23.83 6.72
CA ILE A 5 11.95 25.28 6.79
C ILE A 5 13.09 25.87 5.95
N VAL A 6 12.75 26.71 4.98
CA VAL A 6 13.72 27.37 4.10
C VAL A 6 13.83 28.83 4.49
N HIS A 7 14.93 29.18 5.15
CA HIS A 7 15.24 30.54 5.58
C HIS A 7 16.10 31.26 4.53
N SER A 8 15.54 31.57 3.35
CA SER A 8 16.11 32.57 2.43
C SER A 8 15.09 32.96 1.35
N PRO A 9 14.83 34.27 1.12
CA PRO A 9 13.89 34.73 0.11
C PRO A 9 14.49 34.83 -1.31
N VAL A 10 15.76 34.42 -1.52
CA VAL A 10 16.41 34.43 -2.84
C VAL A 10 17.20 33.14 -3.04
N GLY A 11 16.75 32.28 -3.94
CA GLY A 11 17.42 31.03 -4.28
C GLY A 11 16.52 30.06 -5.07
N PHE A 12 17.13 28.99 -5.60
CA PHE A 12 16.41 27.88 -6.23
C PHE A 12 16.30 26.74 -5.22
N ILE A 13 15.10 26.17 -5.08
CA ILE A 13 14.91 24.91 -4.38
C ILE A 13 15.09 23.81 -5.43
N SER A 14 16.21 23.09 -5.37
CA SER A 14 16.48 21.91 -6.20
C SER A 14 16.76 20.71 -5.32
N GLU A 15 16.05 19.60 -5.52
CA GLU A 15 16.31 18.36 -4.79
C GLU A 15 16.23 17.17 -5.74
N PHE A 16 17.13 16.21 -5.58
CA PHE A 16 17.27 15.02 -6.44
C PHE A 16 17.40 13.81 -5.52
N VAL A 17 16.38 12.95 -5.41
CA VAL A 17 16.45 11.74 -4.55
C VAL A 17 15.60 10.59 -5.11
N ALA A 18 16.11 9.37 -4.90
CA ALA A 18 15.73 8.08 -5.46
C ALA A 18 14.44 7.42 -4.90
N LEU A 19 13.74 6.72 -5.81
CA LEU A 19 12.90 5.51 -5.66
C LEU A 19 12.05 5.38 -4.37
N ASN A 20 10.91 6.08 -4.32
CA ASN A 20 9.74 5.70 -3.52
C ASN A 20 8.45 6.05 -4.31
N HIS A 21 7.39 5.25 -4.19
CA HIS A 21 6.24 5.29 -5.12
C HIS A 21 5.35 6.56 -5.02
N GLU A 22 5.49 7.33 -3.93
CA GLU A 22 4.85 8.64 -3.76
C GLU A 22 5.86 9.64 -3.17
N PHE A 23 6.25 10.63 -3.96
CA PHE A 23 7.15 11.69 -3.50
C PHE A 23 6.33 12.89 -3.05
N ASN A 24 6.41 13.20 -1.77
CA ASN A 24 5.84 14.41 -1.19
C ASN A 24 6.97 15.22 -0.58
N PHE A 25 7.46 16.22 -1.31
CA PHE A 25 8.39 17.20 -0.76
C PHE A 25 7.59 18.37 -0.21
N CYS A 26 7.95 18.81 0.99
CA CYS A 26 7.28 19.91 1.66
C CYS A 26 8.30 20.92 2.17
N TRP A 27 8.10 22.18 1.81
CA TRP A 27 8.88 23.32 2.27
C TRP A 27 7.97 24.34 2.94
N ILE A 28 8.44 24.90 4.06
CA ILE A 28 7.81 26.05 4.72
C ILE A 28 8.72 27.24 4.52
N ILE A 29 8.18 28.31 3.95
CA ILE A 29 8.88 29.60 3.81
C ILE A 29 8.22 30.58 4.78
N PRO A 30 8.90 30.94 5.89
CA PRO A 30 8.37 31.90 6.82
C PRO A 30 8.41 33.31 6.23
N VAL A 31 7.30 34.05 6.36
CA VAL A 31 7.17 35.43 5.91
C VAL A 31 7.11 36.33 7.15
N SER A 32 8.06 37.27 7.26
CA SER A 32 8.07 38.20 8.39
C SER A 32 6.89 39.16 8.34
N THR A 33 6.40 39.58 9.50
CA THR A 33 5.29 40.54 9.63
C THR A 33 5.51 41.79 8.78
N GLY A 34 4.50 42.16 7.99
CA GLY A 34 4.55 43.33 7.10
C GLY A 34 5.33 43.11 5.79
N LYS A 35 5.82 41.90 5.52
CA LYS A 35 6.43 41.53 4.23
C LYS A 35 5.50 40.63 3.44
N TYR A 36 5.81 40.48 2.15
CA TYR A 36 5.18 39.50 1.27
C TYR A 36 6.24 38.65 0.59
N ILE A 37 5.82 37.51 0.08
CA ILE A 37 6.62 36.67 -0.81
C ILE A 37 5.95 36.58 -2.16
N GLU A 38 6.76 36.62 -3.20
CA GLU A 38 6.34 36.39 -4.58
C GLU A 38 7.01 35.11 -5.08
N ILE A 39 6.22 34.09 -5.40
CA ILE A 39 6.72 32.79 -5.85
C ILE A 39 6.50 32.67 -7.34
N LYS A 40 7.61 32.52 -8.07
CA LYS A 40 7.61 32.27 -9.51
C LYS A 40 8.12 30.86 -9.79
N MET A 41 7.35 30.10 -10.55
CA MET A 41 7.76 28.77 -11.01
C MET A 41 8.50 28.88 -12.33
N ASN A 42 9.79 28.56 -12.32
CA ASN A 42 10.60 28.53 -13.54
C ASN A 42 10.91 27.07 -13.90
N ASN A 43 10.74 26.72 -15.17
CA ASN A 43 11.20 25.43 -15.72
C ASN A 43 10.57 24.19 -15.06
N LEU A 44 9.24 24.20 -14.87
CA LEU A 44 8.49 23.08 -14.31
C LEU A 44 8.23 22.02 -15.40
N THR A 45 8.99 20.93 -15.40
CA THR A 45 8.77 19.81 -16.32
C THR A 45 7.82 18.80 -15.67
N LEU A 46 6.53 19.14 -15.62
CA LEU A 46 5.48 18.23 -15.15
C LEU A 46 4.84 17.48 -16.32
N GLN A 47 4.30 16.31 -16.01
CA GLN A 47 3.54 15.49 -16.96
C GLN A 47 2.19 16.20 -17.17
N ARG A 48 1.59 16.09 -18.37
CA ARG A 48 0.42 16.91 -18.73
C ARG A 48 -0.82 16.67 -17.86
N ASP A 49 -0.85 15.61 -17.05
CA ASP A 49 -1.95 15.30 -16.16
C ASP A 49 -1.69 15.78 -14.73
N CYS A 50 -2.48 16.76 -14.27
CA CYS A 50 -2.56 17.25 -12.87
C CYS A 50 -2.81 16.17 -11.80
N PHE A 51 -2.99 14.93 -12.22
CA PHE A 51 -3.28 13.78 -11.39
C PHE A 51 -2.03 13.11 -10.85
N SER A 52 -0.98 13.01 -11.68
CA SER A 52 0.26 12.29 -11.39
C SER A 52 1.28 13.21 -10.73
N ASN A 53 1.47 14.43 -11.24
CA ASN A 53 2.38 15.40 -10.64
C ASN A 53 1.83 16.83 -10.58
N TYR A 54 2.06 17.49 -9.45
CA TYR A 54 1.67 18.89 -9.25
C TYR A 54 2.44 19.55 -8.12
N VAL A 55 2.52 20.87 -8.18
CA VAL A 55 2.94 21.72 -7.06
C VAL A 55 1.71 22.37 -6.46
N GLU A 56 1.56 22.27 -5.15
CA GLU A 56 0.56 22.98 -4.37
C GLU A 56 1.26 24.03 -3.50
N ILE A 57 0.81 25.28 -3.61
CA ILE A 57 1.24 26.37 -2.74
C ILE A 57 0.05 26.74 -1.86
N SER A 58 0.26 26.77 -0.55
CA SER A 58 -0.78 27.14 0.40
C SER A 58 -0.31 28.14 1.44
N SER A 59 -1.21 29.03 1.85
CA SER A 59 -1.02 29.91 3.00
C SER A 59 -1.50 29.21 4.27
N THR A 60 -0.70 29.27 5.35
CA THR A 60 -1.10 28.72 6.64
C THR A 60 -2.19 29.54 7.33
N GLU A 61 -2.41 30.79 6.92
CA GLU A 61 -3.30 31.74 7.61
C GLU A 61 -4.57 32.05 6.83
N LYS A 62 -4.54 32.00 5.50
CA LYS A 62 -5.65 32.49 4.65
C LYS A 62 -6.50 31.42 3.97
N GLU A 63 -6.23 30.14 4.22
CA GLU A 63 -6.81 29.01 3.46
C GLU A 63 -6.66 29.10 1.93
N GLU A 64 -5.83 30.02 1.43
CA GLU A 64 -5.54 30.17 0.00
C GLU A 64 -4.68 28.99 -0.46
N LYS A 65 -5.14 28.28 -1.50
CA LYS A 65 -4.45 27.14 -2.12
C LYS A 65 -4.36 27.32 -3.62
N TYR A 66 -3.17 27.17 -4.17
CA TYR A 66 -2.87 27.27 -5.58
C TYR A 66 -2.25 25.97 -6.07
N LYS A 67 -2.86 25.34 -7.08
CA LYS A 67 -2.38 24.08 -7.66
C LYS A 67 -1.84 24.33 -9.07
N PHE A 68 -0.62 23.89 -9.31
CA PHE A 68 0.10 24.05 -10.57
C PHE A 68 0.50 22.69 -11.15
N CYS A 69 0.17 22.47 -12.41
CA CYS A 69 0.46 21.21 -13.12
C CYS A 69 1.25 21.45 -14.42
N GLN A 70 1.48 22.71 -14.75
CA GLN A 70 2.28 23.14 -15.88
C GLN A 70 2.91 24.47 -15.49
N PHE A 71 3.87 24.91 -16.30
CA PHE A 71 4.45 26.23 -16.14
C PHE A 71 3.36 27.32 -16.09
N SER A 72 3.41 28.14 -15.04
CA SER A 72 2.61 29.35 -14.91
C SER A 72 3.54 30.56 -14.98
N SER A 73 3.27 31.46 -15.92
CA SER A 73 3.97 32.74 -16.00
C SER A 73 3.62 33.69 -14.85
N ASN A 74 2.45 33.48 -14.24
CA ASN A 74 1.92 34.37 -13.23
C ASN A 74 2.49 33.99 -11.86
N PRO A 75 3.16 34.92 -11.16
CA PRO A 75 3.65 34.69 -9.82
C PRO A 75 2.50 34.64 -8.81
N VAL A 76 2.73 33.92 -7.71
CA VAL A 76 1.82 33.87 -6.56
C VAL A 76 2.34 34.80 -5.48
N THR A 77 1.54 35.80 -5.09
CA THR A 77 1.88 36.74 -4.01
C THR A 77 1.16 36.35 -2.73
N LEU A 78 1.90 36.15 -1.65
CA LEU A 78 1.37 35.73 -0.35
C LEU A 78 1.91 36.64 0.76
N LEU A 79 1.05 36.91 1.75
CA LEU A 79 1.33 37.85 2.86
C LEU A 79 1.66 37.16 4.18
N SER A 80 1.73 35.82 4.18
CA SER A 80 1.96 35.00 5.37
C SER A 80 2.78 33.77 5.02
N ASN A 81 3.11 32.97 6.03
CA ASN A 81 3.91 31.76 5.87
C ASN A 81 3.34 30.86 4.78
N VAL A 82 4.23 30.39 3.91
CA VAL A 82 3.87 29.60 2.74
C VAL A 82 4.32 28.17 2.92
N THR A 83 3.43 27.24 2.62
CA THR A 83 3.77 25.83 2.46
C THR A 83 3.76 25.48 0.98
N ILE A 84 4.91 25.04 0.46
CA ILE A 84 5.06 24.53 -0.90
C ILE A 84 5.14 23.02 -0.82
N MET A 85 4.27 22.34 -1.54
CA MET A 85 4.22 20.89 -1.64
C MET A 85 4.39 20.47 -3.09
N TYR A 86 5.47 19.74 -3.39
CA TYR A 86 5.59 19.01 -4.64
C TYR A 86 5.11 17.58 -4.42
N LYS A 87 4.12 17.16 -5.23
CA LYS A 87 3.61 15.80 -5.21
C LYS A 87 3.84 15.15 -6.56
N GLU A 88 4.43 13.97 -6.53
CA GLU A 88 4.59 13.11 -7.70
C GLU A 88 4.21 11.68 -7.35
N LYS A 89 3.29 11.14 -8.12
CA LYS A 89 2.88 9.74 -8.10
C LYS A 89 3.63 9.01 -9.18
N THR A 90 4.13 7.83 -8.86
CA THR A 90 4.79 6.95 -9.81
C THR A 90 4.15 5.56 -9.78
N GLY A 91 4.55 4.67 -10.69
CA GLY A 91 4.06 3.30 -10.75
C GLY A 91 2.53 3.23 -10.93
N VAL A 92 1.87 2.38 -10.15
CA VAL A 92 0.40 2.21 -10.24
C VAL A 92 -0.37 3.49 -9.93
N LEU A 93 0.13 4.33 -9.01
CA LEU A 93 -0.58 5.50 -8.52
C LEU A 93 -0.70 6.63 -9.55
N SER A 94 0.16 6.64 -10.58
CA SER A 94 0.11 7.64 -11.66
C SER A 94 -0.93 7.32 -12.74
N LEU A 95 -1.45 6.10 -12.77
CA LEU A 95 -2.37 5.66 -13.82
C LEU A 95 -3.77 6.24 -13.63
N SER A 96 -4.34 6.75 -14.73
CA SER A 96 -5.70 7.31 -14.74
C SER A 96 -6.74 6.26 -14.34
N GLY A 97 -7.73 6.68 -13.54
CA GLY A 97 -8.80 5.80 -13.05
C GLY A 97 -8.47 5.01 -11.78
N VAL A 98 -7.19 4.82 -11.43
CA VAL A 98 -6.79 3.99 -10.27
C VAL A 98 -7.36 4.50 -8.96
N ALA A 99 -7.32 5.81 -8.71
CA ALA A 99 -7.87 6.38 -7.49
C ALA A 99 -9.39 6.18 -7.36
N GLU A 100 -10.10 6.22 -8.50
CA GLU A 100 -11.55 5.96 -8.57
C GLU A 100 -11.84 4.48 -8.30
N ALA A 101 -11.16 3.58 -9.02
CA ALA A 101 -11.30 2.14 -8.85
C ALA A 101 -10.99 1.71 -7.41
N ARG A 102 -9.93 2.27 -6.79
CA ARG A 102 -9.57 2.01 -5.39
C ARG A 102 -10.71 2.39 -4.44
N ARG A 103 -11.31 3.58 -4.64
CA ARG A 103 -12.41 4.07 -3.80
C ARG A 103 -13.67 3.22 -3.98
N LYS A 104 -14.01 2.83 -5.22
CA LYS A 104 -15.13 1.92 -5.51
C LYS A 104 -14.92 0.56 -4.83
N ALA A 105 -13.73 -0.03 -4.95
CA ALA A 105 -13.40 -1.30 -4.32
C ALA A 105 -13.46 -1.23 -2.78
N ILE A 106 -12.96 -0.15 -2.18
CA ILE A 106 -13.12 0.13 -0.74
C ILE A 106 -14.60 0.21 -0.35
N SER A 107 -15.40 0.94 -1.14
CA SER A 107 -16.83 1.12 -0.88
C SER A 107 -17.57 -0.22 -0.97
N TRP A 108 -17.25 -1.04 -1.98
CA TRP A 108 -17.79 -2.39 -2.13
C TRP A 108 -17.43 -3.25 -0.91
N LEU A 109 -16.16 -3.27 -0.51
CA LEU A 109 -15.70 -4.10 0.62
C LEU A 109 -16.40 -3.70 1.93
N ARG A 110 -16.60 -2.40 2.16
CA ARG A 110 -17.36 -1.89 3.32
C ARG A 110 -18.84 -2.27 3.26
N LYS A 111 -19.45 -2.30 2.07
CA LYS A 111 -20.85 -2.68 1.87
C LYS A 111 -21.09 -4.17 2.14
N GLU A 112 -20.14 -5.02 1.77
CA GLU A 112 -20.19 -6.48 2.04
C GLU A 112 -19.94 -6.85 3.51
N ARG A 113 -19.63 -5.87 4.37
CA ARG A 113 -19.38 -6.10 5.79
C ARG A 113 -20.67 -6.44 6.52
N LEU A 114 -20.61 -7.47 7.37
CA LEU A 114 -21.74 -7.87 8.21
C LEU A 114 -21.95 -6.94 9.40
N ALA A 115 -23.14 -7.00 10.00
CA ALA A 115 -23.48 -6.25 11.20
C ALA A 115 -22.55 -6.55 12.40
N SER A 116 -21.96 -7.75 12.44
CA SER A 116 -20.95 -8.16 13.42
C SER A 116 -19.55 -7.58 13.15
N TRP A 117 -19.46 -6.51 12.37
CA TRP A 117 -18.23 -5.75 12.07
C TRP A 117 -17.09 -6.55 11.40
N GLY A 118 -17.44 -7.55 10.57
CA GLY A 118 -16.46 -8.36 9.84
C GLY A 118 -17.00 -9.01 8.56
N TRP A 119 -16.24 -9.94 7.99
CA TRP A 119 -16.55 -10.67 6.75
C TRP A 119 -16.52 -12.20 6.96
N ARG A 120 -17.02 -12.67 8.10
CA ARG A 120 -16.97 -14.10 8.51
C ARG A 120 -15.53 -14.62 8.52
N ASP A 121 -15.24 -15.67 7.77
CA ASP A 121 -13.91 -16.26 7.63
C ASP A 121 -12.95 -15.37 6.85
N TYR A 122 -13.47 -14.38 6.13
CA TYR A 122 -12.67 -13.42 5.38
C TYR A 122 -12.29 -12.16 6.17
N THR A 123 -12.68 -12.04 7.45
CA THR A 123 -12.30 -10.87 8.27
C THR A 123 -10.81 -10.53 8.19
N PRO A 124 -9.88 -11.50 8.38
CA PRO A 124 -8.44 -11.26 8.21
C PRO A 124 -8.06 -10.61 6.89
N ARG A 125 -8.64 -11.14 5.80
CA ARG A 125 -8.35 -10.67 4.44
C ARG A 125 -8.90 -9.27 4.21
N GLY A 126 -10.12 -8.99 4.67
CA GLY A 126 -10.74 -7.67 4.54
C GLY A 126 -9.95 -6.58 5.27
N VAL A 127 -9.49 -6.87 6.48
CA VAL A 127 -8.65 -5.97 7.30
C VAL A 127 -7.33 -5.67 6.59
N VAL A 128 -6.63 -6.71 6.13
CA VAL A 128 -5.37 -6.56 5.38
C VAL A 128 -5.57 -5.75 4.10
N ALA A 129 -6.62 -6.03 3.31
CA ALA A 129 -6.90 -5.30 2.09
C ALA A 129 -7.17 -3.81 2.35
N LEU A 130 -7.99 -3.48 3.34
CA LEU A 130 -8.27 -2.08 3.71
C LEU A 130 -7.02 -1.35 4.19
N TYR A 131 -6.16 -2.04 4.96
CA TYR A 131 -4.92 -1.47 5.46
C TYR A 131 -3.94 -1.16 4.34
N LEU A 132 -3.73 -2.13 3.45
CA LEU A 132 -2.86 -1.95 2.29
C LEU A 132 -3.41 -0.91 1.32
N ALA A 133 -4.73 -0.72 1.25
CA ALA A 133 -5.37 0.38 0.53
C ALA A 133 -5.16 1.77 1.16
N SER A 134 -4.53 1.84 2.34
CA SER A 134 -4.39 3.05 3.18
C SER A 134 -5.74 3.63 3.60
N ASN A 135 -6.72 2.78 3.85
CA ASN A 135 -8.07 3.18 4.26
C ASN A 135 -8.38 2.95 5.74
N VAL A 136 -7.49 2.25 6.45
CA VAL A 136 -7.52 2.05 7.91
C VAL A 136 -6.11 2.27 8.45
N THR A 137 -5.99 2.82 9.66
CA THR A 137 -4.68 3.24 10.20
C THR A 137 -4.28 2.53 11.49
N PHE A 138 -5.22 1.85 12.16
CA PHE A 138 -4.98 1.09 13.40
C PHE A 138 -4.13 1.86 14.43
N ASN A 139 -4.45 3.14 14.60
CA ASN A 139 -3.75 4.05 15.49
C ASN A 139 -4.45 4.15 16.86
N GLY A 140 -5.37 3.23 17.18
CA GLY A 140 -6.11 3.20 18.43
C GLY A 140 -7.25 4.21 18.55
N THR A 141 -7.52 5.06 17.54
CA THR A 141 -8.60 6.06 17.63
C THR A 141 -9.97 5.54 17.20
N ILE A 142 -10.01 4.48 16.38
CA ILE A 142 -11.24 3.87 15.87
C ILE A 142 -11.33 2.45 16.44
N LEU A 143 -12.20 2.24 17.43
CA LEU A 143 -12.32 0.97 18.16
C LEU A 143 -12.68 -0.20 17.24
N GLU A 144 -13.47 0.06 16.21
CA GLU A 144 -13.87 -0.94 15.22
C GLU A 144 -12.66 -1.44 14.41
N GLU A 145 -11.75 -0.54 14.02
CA GLU A 145 -10.52 -0.93 13.32
C GLU A 145 -9.64 -1.82 14.21
N GLU A 146 -9.50 -1.47 15.48
CA GLU A 146 -8.72 -2.23 16.46
C GLU A 146 -9.30 -3.62 16.73
N LEU A 147 -10.62 -3.71 16.89
CA LEU A 147 -11.30 -4.97 17.15
C LEU A 147 -11.13 -5.94 15.96
N MET A 148 -11.26 -5.44 14.73
CA MET A 148 -11.04 -6.25 13.53
C MET A 148 -9.59 -6.73 13.41
N ALA A 149 -8.62 -5.88 13.76
CA ALA A 149 -7.21 -6.27 13.80
C ALA A 149 -6.95 -7.36 14.84
N LYS A 150 -7.58 -7.28 16.02
CA LYS A 150 -7.46 -8.30 17.07
C LYS A 150 -8.11 -9.63 16.70
N GLU A 151 -9.30 -9.61 16.10
CA GLU A 151 -9.94 -10.82 15.58
C GLU A 151 -9.06 -11.50 14.51
N THR A 152 -8.40 -10.69 13.68
CA THR A 152 -7.46 -11.15 12.65
C THR A 152 -6.23 -11.82 13.25
N GLU A 153 -5.64 -11.23 14.28
CA GLU A 153 -4.49 -11.78 15.01
C GLU A 153 -4.81 -13.17 15.58
N ILE A 154 -5.96 -13.31 16.25
CA ILE A 154 -6.43 -14.59 16.83
C ILE A 154 -6.64 -15.64 15.73
N LYS A 155 -7.38 -15.29 14.66
CA LYS A 155 -7.64 -16.21 13.54
C LYS A 155 -6.35 -16.68 12.86
N THR A 156 -5.38 -15.78 12.71
CA THR A 156 -4.08 -16.08 12.11
C THR A 156 -3.27 -17.01 13.00
N ALA A 157 -3.23 -16.77 14.31
CA ALA A 157 -2.57 -17.66 15.27
C ALA A 157 -3.16 -19.07 15.24
N VAL A 158 -4.50 -19.20 15.21
CA VAL A 158 -5.19 -20.49 15.08
C VAL A 158 -4.84 -21.18 13.76
N ALA A 159 -4.81 -20.45 12.64
CA ALA A 159 -4.44 -21.00 11.35
C ALA A 159 -2.99 -21.50 11.32
N LEU A 160 -2.05 -20.75 11.90
CA LEU A 160 -0.65 -21.15 12.03
C LEU A 160 -0.48 -22.40 12.90
N LEU A 161 -1.18 -22.48 14.02
CA LEU A 161 -1.17 -23.66 14.89
C LEU A 161 -1.66 -24.92 14.14
N ARG A 162 -2.72 -24.79 13.34
CA ARG A 162 -3.25 -25.88 12.49
C ARG A 162 -2.31 -26.25 11.34
N PHE A 163 -1.59 -25.28 10.79
CA PHE A 163 -0.62 -25.53 9.72
C PHE A 163 0.63 -26.23 10.25
N GLN A 164 1.10 -25.86 11.45
CA GLN A 164 2.23 -26.49 12.11
C GLN A 164 1.94 -27.96 12.49
N THR A 165 0.69 -28.31 12.76
CA THR A 165 0.26 -29.71 12.90
C THR A 165 0.23 -30.50 11.58
N PHE A 166 0.25 -29.83 10.43
CA PHE A 166 0.15 -30.45 9.09
C PHE A 166 1.53 -30.71 8.45
N LEU A 167 2.58 -29.98 8.84
CA LEU A 167 3.94 -30.15 8.31
C LEU A 167 4.75 -31.31 8.93
N GLY A 168 4.08 -32.25 9.60
CA GLY A 168 4.68 -33.48 10.12
C GLY A 168 4.79 -34.63 9.11
N HIS A 169 4.64 -34.38 7.81
CA HIS A 169 4.78 -35.40 6.77
C HIS A 169 5.81 -34.96 5.71
N ASP A 170 6.94 -35.67 5.71
CA ASP A 170 7.97 -35.62 4.68
C ASP A 170 7.42 -36.25 3.39
N ASP A 171 7.30 -35.46 2.33
CA ASP A 171 7.43 -35.93 0.93
C ASP A 171 7.76 -34.72 0.02
N GLY A 172 8.96 -34.71 -0.56
CA GLY A 172 9.30 -33.89 -1.74
C GLY A 172 8.90 -34.61 -3.05
N PRO A 173 9.33 -34.18 -4.25
CA PRO A 173 9.96 -32.93 -4.67
C PRO A 173 8.99 -32.02 -5.47
N LEU A 174 9.11 -30.70 -5.26
CA LEU A 174 8.43 -29.65 -6.02
C LEU A 174 9.07 -29.46 -7.41
N PHE A 175 8.31 -28.84 -8.33
CA PHE A 175 8.73 -28.22 -9.60
C PHE A 175 8.79 -29.11 -10.85
N ALA A 176 7.64 -29.67 -11.28
CA ALA A 176 7.41 -29.99 -12.70
C ALA A 176 5.89 -29.99 -13.02
N GLY A 177 5.38 -28.87 -13.58
CA GLY A 177 3.98 -28.72 -14.02
C GLY A 177 3.18 -27.61 -13.32
N GLU A 178 3.85 -26.57 -12.84
CA GLU A 178 3.31 -25.70 -11.78
C GLU A 178 2.15 -24.77 -12.16
N CYS A 179 1.27 -24.60 -11.16
CA CYS A 179 0.33 -23.52 -11.04
C CYS A 179 1.09 -22.19 -10.86
N VAL A 180 0.93 -21.28 -11.83
CA VAL A 180 1.61 -19.96 -11.86
C VAL A 180 1.30 -19.12 -10.61
N ASP A 181 0.14 -19.33 -9.98
CA ASP A 181 -0.23 -18.68 -8.72
C ASP A 181 0.72 -19.03 -7.57
N LEU A 182 1.18 -20.29 -7.51
CA LEU A 182 2.14 -20.74 -6.49
C LEU A 182 3.50 -20.10 -6.72
N GLN A 183 3.93 -19.95 -7.97
CA GLN A 183 5.15 -19.24 -8.32
C GLN A 183 5.09 -17.77 -7.91
N ALA A 184 3.96 -17.10 -8.17
CA ALA A 184 3.76 -15.71 -7.75
C ALA A 184 3.81 -15.57 -6.22
N MET A 185 3.16 -16.48 -5.48
CA MET A 185 3.21 -16.51 -4.02
C MET A 185 4.63 -16.79 -3.48
N ALA A 186 5.38 -17.68 -4.14
CA ALA A 186 6.77 -17.94 -3.79
C ALA A 186 7.64 -16.70 -4.00
N ILE A 187 7.45 -15.97 -5.12
CA ILE A 187 8.14 -14.70 -5.35
C ILE A 187 7.78 -13.67 -4.28
N LEU A 188 6.51 -13.51 -3.92
CA LEU A 188 6.09 -12.62 -2.82
C LEU A 188 6.83 -12.93 -1.50
N ALA A 189 6.90 -14.20 -1.14
CA ALA A 189 7.60 -14.65 0.06
C ALA A 189 9.11 -14.39 -0.02
N LEU A 190 9.73 -14.66 -1.17
CA LEU A 190 11.16 -14.41 -1.40
C LEU A 190 11.50 -12.92 -1.42
N SER A 191 10.64 -12.08 -2.00
CA SER A 191 10.78 -10.62 -1.94
C SER A 191 10.74 -10.14 -0.49
N CYS A 192 9.86 -10.71 0.35
CA CYS A 192 9.79 -10.39 1.78
C CYS A 192 11.12 -10.68 2.47
N LYS A 193 11.69 -11.86 2.22
CA LYS A 193 12.99 -12.24 2.78
C LYS A 193 14.10 -11.33 2.27
N ALA A 194 14.15 -11.04 0.97
CA ALA A 194 15.15 -10.19 0.35
C ALA A 194 15.14 -8.76 0.92
N ASN A 195 13.96 -8.21 1.25
CA ASN A 195 13.82 -6.85 1.78
C ASN A 195 13.98 -6.77 3.30
N SER A 196 13.70 -7.85 4.04
CA SER A 196 13.97 -7.93 5.48
C SER A 196 15.47 -8.01 5.79
N THR A 197 16.28 -8.49 4.86
CA THR A 197 17.71 -8.69 5.03
C THR A 197 18.47 -7.53 4.39
N GLY A 198 18.90 -6.55 5.18
CA GLY A 198 19.91 -5.60 4.74
C GLY A 198 21.22 -6.33 4.43
N SER A 199 21.41 -6.78 3.18
CA SER A 199 22.67 -7.25 2.58
C SER A 199 23.50 -8.36 3.27
N SER A 200 23.11 -8.92 4.42
CA SER A 200 24.03 -9.72 5.26
C SER A 200 23.46 -11.01 5.86
N ASP A 201 22.55 -11.69 5.17
CA ASP A 201 22.15 -13.06 5.56
C ASP A 201 22.56 -14.09 4.50
N ALA A 202 23.35 -15.08 4.92
CA ALA A 202 23.89 -16.17 4.09
C ALA A 202 22.80 -17.12 3.54
N SER A 203 21.54 -16.95 3.99
CA SER A 203 20.40 -17.77 3.58
C SER A 203 19.82 -17.42 2.20
N PHE A 204 20.07 -16.23 1.65
CA PHE A 204 19.73 -15.94 0.25
C PHE A 204 20.86 -16.44 -0.65
N THR A 205 20.97 -17.77 -0.72
CA THR A 205 22.03 -18.44 -1.47
C THR A 205 22.04 -17.97 -2.93
N SER A 206 23.19 -18.05 -3.60
CA SER A 206 23.30 -17.69 -5.02
C SER A 206 22.28 -18.45 -5.90
N THR A 207 21.90 -19.67 -5.50
CA THR A 207 20.87 -20.48 -6.15
C THR A 207 19.46 -19.90 -5.96
N THR A 208 19.07 -19.54 -4.74
CA THR A 208 17.77 -18.89 -4.45
C THR A 208 17.64 -17.56 -5.20
N SER A 209 18.72 -16.77 -5.24
CA SER A 209 18.76 -15.51 -5.99
C SER A 209 18.60 -15.71 -7.50
N LYS A 210 19.26 -16.72 -8.08
CA LYS A 210 19.12 -17.06 -9.51
C LYS A 210 17.69 -17.52 -9.82
N LEU A 211 17.12 -18.39 -9.00
CA LEU A 211 15.76 -18.90 -9.20
C LEU A 211 14.73 -17.76 -9.07
N TYR A 212 14.87 -16.91 -8.05
CA TYR A 212 14.05 -15.71 -7.86
C TYR A 212 14.04 -14.81 -9.11
N LYS A 213 15.23 -14.52 -9.67
CA LYS A 213 15.35 -13.74 -10.90
C LYS A 213 14.71 -14.45 -12.09
N GLN A 214 15.04 -15.72 -12.29
CA GLN A 214 14.53 -16.50 -13.42
C GLN A 214 13.00 -16.60 -13.41
N VAL A 215 12.40 -16.91 -12.26
CA VAL A 215 10.95 -16.99 -12.13
C VAL A 215 10.32 -15.62 -12.31
N SER A 216 10.90 -14.55 -11.74
CA SER A 216 10.40 -13.19 -11.96
C SER A 216 10.42 -12.77 -13.43
N GLU A 217 11.46 -13.15 -14.18
CA GLU A 217 11.54 -12.92 -15.63
C GLU A 217 10.49 -13.74 -16.40
N ASN A 218 10.32 -15.03 -16.06
CA ASN A 218 9.32 -15.88 -16.68
C ASN A 218 7.89 -15.36 -16.49
N LEU A 219 7.56 -14.87 -15.28
CA LEU A 219 6.25 -14.32 -14.98
C LEU A 219 5.89 -13.16 -15.90
N LYS A 220 6.82 -12.24 -16.18
CA LYS A 220 6.59 -11.12 -17.12
C LYS A 220 6.26 -11.63 -18.53
N GLY A 221 6.95 -12.68 -18.98
CA GLY A 221 6.74 -13.30 -20.28
C GLY A 221 5.38 -13.96 -20.47
N PHE A 222 4.61 -14.18 -19.40
CA PHE A 222 3.26 -14.74 -19.47
C PHE A 222 2.17 -13.69 -19.70
N GLN A 223 2.52 -12.40 -19.81
CA GLN A 223 1.51 -11.36 -20.05
C GLN A 223 0.83 -11.57 -21.41
N LEU A 224 -0.50 -11.63 -21.39
CA LEU A 224 -1.35 -11.71 -22.57
C LEU A 224 -1.56 -10.32 -23.19
N GLN A 225 -2.07 -10.29 -24.43
CA GLN A 225 -2.28 -9.03 -25.17
C GLN A 225 -3.29 -8.09 -24.50
N ASP A 226 -4.23 -8.62 -23.72
CA ASP A 226 -5.19 -7.83 -22.95
C ASP A 226 -4.61 -7.24 -21.66
N GLY A 227 -3.33 -7.53 -21.38
CA GLY A 227 -2.62 -7.09 -20.18
C GLY A 227 -2.72 -8.07 -19.00
N SER A 228 -3.53 -9.12 -19.10
CA SER A 228 -3.72 -10.11 -18.04
C SER A 228 -2.65 -11.19 -18.03
N PHE A 229 -2.70 -12.06 -17.03
CA PHE A 229 -1.92 -13.29 -16.96
C PHE A 229 -2.84 -14.53 -16.92
N GLY A 230 -3.99 -14.46 -17.61
CA GLY A 230 -4.94 -15.56 -17.76
C GLY A 230 -6.29 -15.31 -17.09
N ASN A 231 -6.33 -15.08 -15.77
CA ASN A 231 -7.54 -14.72 -15.04
C ASN A 231 -7.27 -13.62 -14.01
N LEU A 232 -8.32 -13.05 -13.42
CA LEU A 232 -8.24 -11.96 -12.44
C LEU A 232 -7.36 -12.29 -11.23
N HIS A 233 -7.52 -13.46 -10.61
CA HIS A 233 -6.79 -13.85 -9.40
C HIS A 233 -5.31 -14.07 -9.70
N THR A 234 -5.00 -14.81 -10.76
CA THR A 234 -3.62 -15.02 -11.24
C THR A 234 -2.96 -13.71 -11.62
N THR A 235 -3.69 -12.85 -12.33
CA THR A 235 -3.21 -11.51 -12.71
C THR A 235 -2.88 -10.69 -11.48
N ALA A 236 -3.75 -10.69 -10.47
CA ALA A 236 -3.52 -9.95 -9.23
C ALA A 236 -2.31 -10.49 -8.45
N LEU A 237 -2.17 -11.81 -8.32
CA LEU A 237 -1.04 -12.44 -7.64
C LEU A 237 0.30 -12.15 -8.32
N ILE A 238 0.38 -12.33 -9.64
CA ILE A 238 1.59 -12.05 -10.41
C ILE A 238 1.94 -10.56 -10.34
N THR A 239 0.94 -9.67 -10.45
CA THR A 239 1.17 -8.23 -10.35
C THR A 239 1.76 -7.86 -8.99
N GLN A 240 1.20 -8.40 -7.89
CA GLN A 240 1.75 -8.20 -6.55
C GLN A 240 3.18 -8.74 -6.42
N ALA A 241 3.47 -9.90 -7.01
CA ALA A 241 4.80 -10.48 -7.03
C ALA A 241 5.81 -9.58 -7.76
N LEU A 242 5.47 -9.10 -8.95
CA LEU A 242 6.33 -8.21 -9.76
C LEU A 242 6.54 -6.85 -9.08
N ILE A 243 5.49 -6.28 -8.47
CA ILE A 243 5.58 -5.06 -7.64
C ILE A 243 6.58 -5.26 -6.49
N SER A 244 6.42 -6.35 -5.74
CA SER A 244 7.28 -6.68 -4.60
C SER A 244 8.73 -6.92 -4.99
N SER A 245 8.95 -7.38 -6.22
CA SER A 245 10.29 -7.56 -6.80
C SER A 245 10.91 -6.27 -7.36
N GLY A 246 10.21 -5.14 -7.30
CA GLY A 246 10.70 -3.86 -7.83
C GLY A 246 10.69 -3.78 -9.36
N LEU A 247 9.88 -4.60 -10.03
CA LEU A 247 9.83 -4.70 -11.49
C LEU A 247 8.77 -3.80 -12.14
N GLU A 248 8.13 -2.89 -11.39
CA GLU A 248 7.10 -1.97 -11.90
C GLU A 248 7.54 -1.12 -13.11
N GLY A 249 8.83 -0.81 -13.20
CA GLY A 249 9.41 0.00 -14.28
C GLY A 249 9.99 -0.81 -15.44
N SER A 250 9.77 -2.13 -15.48
CA SER A 250 10.36 -2.97 -16.52
C SER A 250 9.68 -2.73 -17.88
N LYS A 251 10.46 -2.80 -18.97
CA LYS A 251 9.96 -2.50 -20.33
C LYS A 251 9.18 -3.65 -20.96
N ASP A 252 9.43 -4.84 -20.46
CA ASP A 252 8.90 -6.13 -20.93
C ASP A 252 7.62 -6.55 -20.20
N TRP A 253 7.13 -5.73 -19.28
CA TRP A 253 5.81 -5.88 -18.66
C TRP A 253 5.02 -4.58 -18.81
N SER A 254 3.87 -4.65 -19.46
CA SER A 254 2.96 -3.51 -19.56
C SER A 254 2.13 -3.38 -18.29
N LEU A 255 2.67 -2.67 -17.29
CA LEU A 255 1.95 -2.38 -16.04
C LEU A 255 0.62 -1.68 -16.32
N ASN A 256 0.60 -0.68 -17.19
CA ASN A 256 -0.63 0.06 -17.52
C ASN A 256 -1.72 -0.89 -18.05
N ALA A 257 -1.41 -1.76 -19.02
CA ALA A 257 -2.40 -2.71 -19.54
C ALA A 257 -2.92 -3.64 -18.44
N THR A 258 -2.03 -4.11 -17.56
CA THR A 258 -2.39 -4.96 -16.41
C THR A 258 -3.36 -4.25 -15.46
N ILE A 259 -3.06 -3.01 -15.10
CA ILE A 259 -3.91 -2.24 -14.19
C ILE A 259 -5.26 -1.89 -14.84
N GLN A 260 -5.28 -1.58 -16.14
CA GLN A 260 -6.54 -1.37 -16.87
C GLN A 260 -7.41 -2.64 -16.90
N TYR A 261 -6.80 -3.80 -17.13
CA TYR A 261 -7.48 -5.10 -17.03
C TYR A 261 -8.08 -5.31 -15.63
N LEU A 262 -7.27 -5.14 -14.58
CA LEU A 262 -7.72 -5.31 -13.18
C LEU A 262 -8.86 -4.35 -12.81
N MET A 263 -8.79 -3.08 -13.23
CA MET A 263 -9.87 -2.11 -12.98
C MET A 263 -11.16 -2.49 -13.71
N LYS A 264 -11.05 -2.96 -14.96
CA LYS A 264 -12.19 -3.43 -15.75
C LYS A 264 -12.88 -4.62 -15.09
N GLU A 265 -12.11 -5.61 -14.66
CA GLU A 265 -12.64 -6.81 -14.01
C GLU A 265 -13.26 -6.50 -12.63
N LEU A 266 -12.71 -5.54 -11.89
CA LEU A 266 -13.30 -5.08 -10.62
C LEU A 266 -14.64 -4.33 -10.78
N ASP A 267 -14.91 -3.72 -11.93
CA ASP A 267 -16.18 -3.04 -12.22
C ASP A 267 -17.24 -4.04 -12.77
N SER A 268 -16.87 -5.31 -12.94
CA SER A 268 -17.77 -6.39 -13.38
C SER A 268 -18.76 -6.81 -12.29
N PRO A 269 -20.00 -7.20 -12.63
CA PRO A 269 -20.95 -7.77 -11.67
C PRO A 269 -20.48 -9.09 -11.03
N SER A 270 -19.48 -9.76 -11.61
CA SER A 270 -18.91 -11.01 -11.09
C SER A 270 -17.82 -10.83 -10.04
N VAL A 271 -17.60 -9.59 -9.57
CA VAL A 271 -16.56 -9.32 -8.56
C VAL A 271 -16.89 -10.02 -7.24
N ASP A 272 -15.92 -10.78 -6.73
CA ASP A 272 -16.02 -11.50 -5.46
C ASP A 272 -15.04 -10.94 -4.41
N PHE A 273 -15.15 -11.44 -3.19
CA PHE A 273 -14.31 -10.98 -2.08
C PHE A 273 -12.81 -11.23 -2.34
N LEU A 274 -12.46 -12.37 -2.94
CA LEU A 274 -11.07 -12.74 -3.20
C LEU A 274 -10.46 -11.82 -4.25
N SER A 275 -11.22 -11.48 -5.29
CA SER A 275 -10.87 -10.50 -6.31
C SER A 275 -10.55 -9.14 -5.69
N VAL A 276 -11.42 -8.62 -4.82
CA VAL A 276 -11.17 -7.35 -4.14
C VAL A 276 -9.98 -7.44 -3.20
N TYR A 277 -9.86 -8.53 -2.44
CA TYR A 277 -8.72 -8.75 -1.52
C TYR A 277 -7.37 -8.72 -2.24
N LEU A 278 -7.26 -9.40 -3.39
CA LEU A 278 -6.00 -9.50 -4.13
C LEU A 278 -5.70 -8.23 -4.95
N THR A 279 -6.72 -7.54 -5.47
CA THR A 279 -6.50 -6.39 -6.34
C THR A 279 -6.40 -5.06 -5.59
N LEU A 280 -7.10 -4.91 -4.46
CA LEU A 280 -7.15 -3.64 -3.75
C LEU A 280 -5.77 -3.11 -3.29
N PRO A 281 -4.84 -3.95 -2.77
CA PRO A 281 -3.46 -3.51 -2.48
C PRO A 281 -2.74 -2.94 -3.71
N ILE A 282 -2.91 -3.57 -4.87
CA ILE A 282 -2.26 -3.19 -6.13
C ILE A 282 -2.68 -1.77 -6.51
N LEU A 283 -3.97 -1.43 -6.39
CA LEU A 283 -4.49 -0.09 -6.69
C LEU A 283 -3.92 1.00 -5.77
N ASN A 284 -3.20 0.62 -4.72
CA ASN A 284 -2.43 1.54 -3.88
C ASN A 284 -0.90 1.43 -4.09
N GLY A 285 -0.45 0.76 -5.15
CA GLY A 285 0.97 0.49 -5.40
C GLY A 285 1.61 -0.39 -4.31
N LYS A 286 0.81 -1.27 -3.69
CA LYS A 286 1.26 -2.16 -2.62
C LYS A 286 1.00 -3.62 -2.98
N SER A 287 1.66 -4.50 -2.24
CA SER A 287 1.39 -5.94 -2.25
C SER A 287 1.13 -6.46 -0.83
N LEU A 288 0.76 -7.74 -0.72
CA LEU A 288 0.67 -8.43 0.57
C LEU A 288 1.98 -8.41 1.36
N MET A 289 3.13 -8.24 0.69
CA MET A 289 4.40 -8.11 1.40
C MET A 289 4.44 -6.82 2.22
N ASP A 290 3.81 -5.72 1.81
CA ASP A 290 3.84 -4.46 2.57
C ASP A 290 3.20 -4.55 3.96
N VAL A 291 2.54 -5.67 4.29
CA VAL A 291 2.11 -5.99 5.66
C VAL A 291 3.29 -6.06 6.63
N TYR A 292 4.49 -6.50 6.22
CA TYR A 292 5.63 -6.53 7.15
C TYR A 292 6.09 -5.12 7.57
N LYS A 293 5.77 -4.08 6.78
CA LYS A 293 6.10 -2.68 7.09
C LYS A 293 5.19 -2.09 8.17
N VAL A 294 4.15 -2.81 8.61
CA VAL A 294 3.28 -2.39 9.69
C VAL A 294 4.10 -2.31 10.97
N ASN A 295 4.14 -1.13 11.59
CA ASN A 295 4.69 -0.99 12.93
C ASN A 295 3.63 -1.38 13.97
N CYS A 296 3.52 -2.67 14.28
CA CYS A 296 2.61 -3.18 15.32
C CYS A 296 2.98 -2.70 16.74
N SER A 297 4.18 -2.14 16.93
CA SER A 297 4.64 -1.60 18.21
C SER A 297 4.20 -0.15 18.45
N ALA A 298 3.71 0.55 17.43
CA ALA A 298 3.16 1.91 17.56
C ALA A 298 1.74 1.93 18.14
N ASN A 299 1.25 0.82 18.71
CA ASN A 299 -0.01 0.82 19.42
C ASN A 299 0.10 1.73 20.66
N PRO A 300 -0.70 2.82 20.75
CA PRO A 300 -0.60 3.78 21.86
C PRO A 300 -0.80 3.17 23.25
N ARG A 301 -1.36 1.96 23.35
CA ARG A 301 -1.65 1.29 24.63
C ARG A 301 -0.48 0.49 25.21
N LYS A 302 0.71 0.51 24.58
CA LYS A 302 1.94 -0.03 25.22
C LYS A 302 2.56 0.91 26.24
N ASN A 303 2.05 2.14 26.36
CA ASN A 303 2.41 3.02 27.46
C ASN A 303 1.35 2.84 28.55
N ASP A 304 1.71 2.07 29.57
CA ASP A 304 0.93 1.84 30.78
C ASP A 304 0.44 3.16 31.42
N GLU A 305 -0.72 3.09 32.09
CA GLU A 305 -1.48 4.16 32.80
C GLU A 305 -2.74 4.73 32.10
N GLY A 306 -3.67 3.84 31.70
CA GLY A 306 -5.09 4.17 31.48
C GLY A 306 -5.96 3.11 32.17
N PRO A 307 -7.11 3.47 32.78
CA PRO A 307 -7.69 2.68 33.86
C PRO A 307 -8.04 1.27 33.40
N ASP A 308 -7.74 0.30 34.27
CA ASP A 308 -8.01 -1.15 34.17
C ASP A 308 -9.49 -1.56 33.92
N ASN A 309 -10.34 -0.65 33.46
CA ASN A 309 -11.77 -0.85 33.30
C ASN A 309 -12.23 -0.42 31.90
N VAL A 310 -11.78 -1.12 30.86
CA VAL A 310 -12.68 -1.40 29.74
C VAL A 310 -13.14 -2.84 29.92
N VAL A 311 -14.08 -3.00 30.84
CA VAL A 311 -14.94 -4.18 30.90
C VAL A 311 -15.72 -4.19 29.58
N MET A 312 -15.23 -4.94 28.59
CA MET A 312 -16.10 -5.46 27.56
C MET A 312 -17.14 -6.30 28.30
N LYS A 313 -18.41 -5.94 28.13
CA LYS A 313 -19.49 -6.38 29.02
C LYS A 313 -19.79 -7.88 29.00
N ASP A 314 -19.00 -8.69 28.30
CA ASP A 314 -19.10 -10.15 28.30
C ASP A 314 -17.70 -10.80 28.22
N GLU A 315 -16.91 -10.70 29.29
CA GLU A 315 -15.71 -11.54 29.51
C GLU A 315 -16.04 -13.04 29.48
N GLN A 316 -17.31 -13.41 29.63
CA GLN A 316 -17.75 -14.80 29.58
C GLN A 316 -17.69 -15.39 28.16
N GLU A 317 -17.86 -14.60 27.09
CA GLU A 317 -17.77 -15.15 25.73
C GLU A 317 -16.31 -15.45 25.33
N LEU A 318 -15.35 -14.57 25.65
CA LEU A 318 -13.93 -14.78 25.32
C LEU A 318 -13.31 -15.98 26.05
N ILE A 319 -13.66 -16.18 27.32
CA ILE A 319 -13.22 -17.36 28.10
C ILE A 319 -13.89 -18.64 27.58
N PHE A 320 -15.13 -18.56 27.08
CA PHE A 320 -15.84 -19.70 26.49
C PHE A 320 -15.20 -20.16 25.16
N TRP A 321 -14.68 -19.22 24.35
CA TRP A 321 -13.96 -19.54 23.12
C TRP A 321 -12.58 -20.17 23.36
N PHE A 322 -11.83 -19.70 24.37
CA PHE A 322 -10.54 -20.31 24.71
C PHE A 322 -10.67 -21.74 25.29
N LYS A 323 -11.78 -22.04 25.99
CA LYS A 323 -12.02 -23.39 26.52
C LYS A 323 -12.53 -24.38 25.48
N THR A 324 -13.21 -23.92 24.43
CA THR A 324 -13.69 -24.80 23.34
C THR A 324 -12.63 -25.06 22.27
N ALA A 325 -11.58 -24.24 22.17
CA ALA A 325 -10.45 -24.47 21.25
C ALA A 325 -9.41 -25.49 21.75
N ASN A 326 -9.56 -26.01 22.97
CA ASN A 326 -8.68 -27.02 23.60
C ASN A 326 -9.39 -28.38 23.83
N ILE A 327 -10.36 -28.72 22.97
CA ILE A 327 -10.91 -30.08 22.84
C ILE A 327 -10.84 -30.49 21.37
#